data_AF-A0A7X1LT48-F1
#
_entry.id   AF-A0A7X1LT48-F1
#
_cell.length_a   1.000
_cell.length_b   1.000
_cell.length_c   1.000
_cell.angle_alpha   90.00
_cell.angle_beta   90.00
_cell.angle_gamma   90.00
#
_symmetry.space_group_name_H-M   'P 1'
#
loop_
_entity.id
_entity.type
_entity.pdbx_description
1 polymer ?
#
loop_
_entity_poly.entity_id
_entity_poly.type
_entity_poly.pdbx_seq_one_letter_code
_entity_poly.pdbx_strand_id
1 'polypeptide(L)'
;MTDEDRPMPDDRPGERDAALVGHWSSAPFEYGVMECSELEFHADGRGSATVAHLAGDDVARFRWHCPRPGLLELRDEDGATERRRYTLGPAVPAHTGQALFALTFDESVHFAHQYAKQG
;
A
#
# COMPACT_ATOMS: atom_id res chain seq x y z
N MET A 1 -11.20 26.24 -11.75
CA MET A 1 -9.87 25.88 -12.27
C MET A 1 -9.22 25.11 -11.14
N THR A 2 -9.43 23.79 -11.11
CA THR A 2 -9.05 22.93 -9.99
C THR A 2 -7.57 22.59 -10.12
N ASP A 3 -6.82 22.67 -9.03
CA ASP A 3 -5.36 22.42 -8.92
C ASP A 3 -5.01 20.92 -9.12
N GLU A 4 -5.92 20.11 -9.67
CA GLU A 4 -5.83 18.65 -9.78
C GLU A 4 -4.99 18.15 -10.97
N ASP A 5 -4.54 19.05 -11.85
CA ASP A 5 -3.78 18.71 -13.06
C ASP A 5 -2.38 19.35 -13.05
N ARG A 6 -1.72 19.35 -11.89
CA ARG A 6 -0.29 19.66 -11.86
C ARG A 6 0.50 18.37 -12.10
N PRO A 7 1.20 18.23 -13.24
CA PRO A 7 2.07 17.08 -13.44
C PRO A 7 3.17 17.11 -12.37
N MET A 8 3.19 16.06 -11.54
CA MET A 8 4.22 15.86 -10.52
C MET A 8 5.58 15.65 -11.21
N PRO A 9 6.68 16.16 -10.65
CA PRO A 9 7.99 16.09 -11.29
C PRO A 9 8.50 14.64 -11.27
N ASP A 10 8.78 14.13 -12.47
CA ASP A 10 9.29 12.78 -12.82
C ASP A 10 8.21 11.71 -13.05
N ASP A 11 7.55 11.81 -14.21
CA ASP A 11 6.50 10.89 -14.68
C ASP A 11 7.06 9.76 -15.57
N ARG A 12 8.36 9.44 -15.44
CA ARG A 12 8.94 8.30 -16.17
C ARG A 12 8.36 7.00 -15.60
N PRO A 13 7.74 6.13 -16.41
CA PRO A 13 7.17 4.90 -15.90
C PRO A 13 8.30 3.97 -15.44
N GLY A 14 8.48 3.86 -14.13
CA GLY A 14 9.17 2.71 -13.55
C GLY A 14 8.39 1.41 -13.84
N GLU A 15 9.08 0.28 -13.81
CA GLU A 15 8.43 -1.03 -13.94
C GLU A 15 7.42 -1.21 -12.80
N ARG A 16 6.24 -1.76 -13.08
CA ARG A 16 5.15 -1.91 -12.10
C ARG A 16 4.74 -3.37 -12.04
N ASP A 17 4.75 -3.93 -10.83
CA ASP A 17 4.22 -5.27 -10.61
C ASP A 17 2.69 -5.23 -10.64
N ALA A 18 2.10 -5.78 -11.70
CA ALA A 18 0.66 -5.81 -11.90
C ALA A 18 -0.07 -6.56 -10.77
N ALA A 19 0.60 -7.46 -10.05
CA ALA A 19 0.00 -8.18 -8.93
C ALA A 19 -0.26 -7.28 -7.71
N LEU A 20 0.40 -6.12 -7.61
CA LEU A 20 0.12 -5.11 -6.58
C LEU A 20 -1.17 -4.34 -6.83
N VAL A 21 -1.62 -4.23 -8.09
CA VAL A 21 -2.79 -3.39 -8.46
C VAL A 21 -4.06 -3.87 -7.80
N GLY A 22 -4.78 -2.96 -7.13
CA GLY A 22 -6.04 -3.18 -6.43
C GLY A 22 -5.98 -2.76 -4.96
N HIS A 23 -6.97 -3.20 -4.18
CA HIS A 23 -7.15 -2.81 -2.79
C HIS A 23 -6.62 -3.86 -1.81
N TRP A 24 -6.07 -3.41 -0.68
CA TRP A 24 -5.42 -4.24 0.32
C TRP A 24 -5.72 -3.75 1.73
N SER A 25 -6.13 -4.65 2.62
CA SER A 25 -6.52 -4.34 4.00
C SER A 25 -5.63 -5.03 5.01
N SER A 26 -5.12 -4.30 6.00
CA SER A 26 -4.40 -4.90 7.13
C SER A 26 -5.34 -5.51 8.17
N ALA A 27 -6.64 -5.20 8.14
CA ALA A 27 -7.61 -5.59 9.16
C ALA A 27 -7.60 -7.10 9.49
N PRO A 28 -7.44 -8.02 8.52
CA PRO A 28 -7.34 -9.44 8.83
C PRO A 28 -6.10 -9.82 9.64
N PHE A 29 -5.04 -9.02 9.69
CA PHE A 29 -3.79 -9.31 10.41
C PHE A 29 -3.66 -8.55 11.73
N GLU A 30 -4.48 -7.53 11.96
CA GLU A 30 -4.37 -6.58 13.08
C GLU A 30 -5.46 -6.76 14.14
N TYR A 31 -5.72 -8.01 14.54
CA TYR A 31 -6.76 -8.30 15.52
C TYR A 31 -6.47 -7.73 16.90
N GLY A 32 -7.40 -6.92 17.39
CA GLY A 32 -7.30 -6.25 18.69
C GLY A 32 -6.54 -4.92 18.66
N VAL A 33 -6.13 -4.45 17.47
CA VAL A 33 -5.52 -3.13 17.27
C VAL A 33 -6.62 -2.10 17.00
N MET A 34 -6.43 -0.86 17.46
CA MET A 34 -7.42 0.22 17.28
C MET A 34 -7.35 0.90 15.90
N GLU A 35 -6.33 0.56 15.12
CA GLU A 35 -6.03 1.16 13.83
C GLU A 35 -5.95 0.03 12.80
N CYS A 36 -6.52 0.29 11.64
CA CYS A 36 -6.40 -0.56 10.47
C CYS A 36 -6.02 0.33 9.30
N SER A 37 -5.20 -0.20 8.42
CA SER A 37 -4.66 0.50 7.27
C SER A 37 -5.10 -0.17 5.98
N GLU A 38 -5.51 0.65 5.03
CA GLU A 38 -5.86 0.25 3.68
C GLU A 38 -4.83 0.81 2.70
N LEU A 39 -4.49 0.04 1.68
CA LEU A 39 -3.67 0.47 0.55
C LEU A 39 -4.41 0.21 -0.75
N GLU A 40 -4.44 1.22 -1.62
CA GLU A 40 -4.92 1.09 -2.99
C GLU A 40 -3.79 1.41 -3.97
N PHE A 41 -3.55 0.49 -4.91
CA PHE A 41 -2.58 0.67 -5.99
C PHE A 41 -3.29 0.67 -7.34
N HIS A 42 -3.19 1.76 -8.09
CA HIS A 42 -3.70 1.86 -9.44
C HIS A 42 -2.62 1.52 -10.49
N ALA A 43 -3.03 0.94 -11.62
CA ALA A 43 -2.12 0.51 -12.69
C ALA A 43 -1.30 1.66 -13.32
N ASP A 44 -1.74 2.92 -13.18
CA ASP A 44 -1.02 4.10 -13.65
C ASP A 44 0.09 4.57 -12.67
N GLY A 45 0.27 3.86 -11.56
CA GLY A 45 1.23 4.16 -10.51
C GLY A 45 0.79 5.21 -9.52
N ARG A 46 -0.48 5.61 -9.51
CA ARG A 46 -1.06 6.29 -8.35
C ARG A 46 -1.46 5.27 -7.30
N GLY A 47 -1.49 5.69 -6.05
CA GLY A 47 -2.08 4.94 -4.97
C GLY A 47 -2.45 5.83 -3.81
N SER A 48 -3.12 5.24 -2.84
CA SER A 48 -3.46 5.87 -1.58
C SER A 48 -3.31 4.91 -0.43
N ALA A 49 -2.96 5.45 0.72
CA ALA A 49 -3.04 4.78 2.01
C ALA A 49 -4.08 5.48 2.85
N THR A 50 -4.92 4.72 3.53
CA THR A 50 -5.85 5.24 4.53
C THR A 50 -5.51 4.59 5.85
N VAL A 51 -5.29 5.37 6.88
CA VAL A 51 -5.18 4.89 8.25
C VAL A 51 -6.46 5.31 8.98
N ALA A 52 -7.27 4.34 9.36
CA ALA A 52 -8.47 4.59 10.15
C ALA A 52 -8.10 4.64 11.63
N HIS A 53 -8.47 5.73 12.31
CA HIS A 53 -8.26 5.90 13.76
C HIS A 53 -9.48 6.56 14.42
N LEU A 54 -9.51 6.58 15.76
CA LEU A 54 -10.68 7.04 16.54
C LEU A 54 -11.10 8.50 16.28
N ALA A 55 -10.22 9.33 15.71
CA ALA A 55 -10.47 10.75 15.45
C ALA A 55 -10.82 11.05 13.98
N GLY A 56 -10.77 10.06 13.09
CA GLY A 56 -10.99 10.21 11.66
C GLY A 56 -10.14 9.26 10.83
N ASP A 57 -10.19 9.46 9.51
CA ASP A 57 -9.36 8.75 8.54
C ASP A 57 -8.29 9.70 8.02
N ASP A 58 -7.02 9.33 8.16
CA ASP A 58 -5.91 10.02 7.53
C ASP A 58 -5.62 9.35 6.17
N VAL A 59 -5.77 10.12 5.08
CA VAL A 59 -5.54 9.66 3.71
C VAL A 59 -4.26 10.28 3.17
N ALA A 60 -3.29 9.43 2.84
CA ALA A 60 -2.05 9.81 2.17
C ALA A 60 -2.07 9.34 0.71
N ARG A 61 -1.79 10.24 -0.24
CA ARG A 61 -1.63 9.88 -1.66
C ARG A 61 -0.16 9.67 -2.00
N PHE A 62 0.11 8.74 -2.90
CA PHE A 62 1.47 8.47 -3.33
C PHE A 62 1.54 8.05 -4.81
N ARG A 63 2.75 8.16 -5.36
CA ARG A 63 3.15 7.46 -6.57
C ARG A 63 3.92 6.20 -6.20
N TRP A 64 3.80 5.18 -7.03
CA TRP A 64 4.48 3.91 -6.82
C TRP A 64 5.02 3.30 -8.10
N HIS A 65 6.11 2.56 -7.94
CA HIS A 65 6.65 1.64 -8.92
C HIS A 65 7.56 0.61 -8.24
N CYS A 66 8.06 -0.35 -9.01
CA CYS A 66 8.97 -1.39 -8.58
C CYS A 66 10.32 -1.20 -9.28
N PRO A 67 11.32 -0.55 -8.66
CA PRO A 67 12.65 -0.36 -9.25
C PRO A 67 13.34 -1.69 -9.65
N ARG A 68 12.92 -2.78 -9.01
CA ARG A 68 13.30 -4.17 -9.30
C ARG A 68 12.28 -5.11 -8.65
N PRO A 69 12.22 -6.40 -9.05
CA PRO A 69 11.30 -7.36 -8.46
C PRO A 69 11.42 -7.44 -6.92
N GLY A 70 10.27 -7.40 -6.23
CA GLY A 70 10.19 -7.48 -4.76
C GLY A 70 10.66 -6.23 -4.00
N LEU A 71 10.89 -5.11 -4.69
CA LEU A 71 11.16 -3.81 -4.07
C LEU A 71 10.10 -2.83 -4.54
N LEU A 72 9.32 -2.30 -3.60
CA LEU A 72 8.35 -1.23 -3.83
C LEU A 72 9.00 0.10 -3.47
N GLU A 73 8.85 1.09 -4.33
CA GLU A 73 9.16 2.48 -4.03
C GLU A 73 7.85 3.27 -3.97
N LEU A 74 7.64 3.97 -2.86
CA LEU A 74 6.52 4.88 -2.63
C LEU A 74 7.07 6.30 -2.57
N ARG A 75 6.40 7.22 -3.26
CA ARG A 75 6.73 8.64 -3.24
C ARG A 75 5.51 9.44 -2.86
N ASP A 76 5.59 10.17 -1.75
CA ASP A 76 4.48 11.00 -1.26
C ASP A 76 4.29 12.29 -2.08
N GLU A 77 3.30 13.09 -1.70
CA GLU A 77 2.98 14.36 -2.37
C GLU A 77 4.07 15.42 -2.20
N ASP A 78 4.86 15.36 -1.12
CA ASP A 78 6.00 16.25 -0.87
C ASP A 78 7.27 15.82 -1.64
N GLY A 79 7.20 14.65 -2.29
CA GLY A 79 8.28 14.05 -3.05
C GLY A 79 9.27 13.26 -2.22
N ALA A 80 9.03 13.05 -0.93
CA ALA A 80 9.80 12.12 -0.11
C ALA A 80 9.57 10.69 -0.62
N THR A 81 10.63 9.89 -0.59
CA THR A 81 10.62 8.54 -1.16
C THR A 81 10.99 7.53 -0.10
N GLU A 82 10.17 6.50 0.03
CA GLU A 82 10.49 5.31 0.84
C GLU A 82 10.54 4.06 -0.03
N ARG A 83 11.35 3.08 0.41
CA ARG A 83 11.55 1.82 -0.30
C ARG A 83 11.37 0.66 0.66
N ARG A 84 10.58 -0.32 0.25
CA ARG A 84 10.21 -1.47 1.09
C ARG A 84 10.29 -2.74 0.28
N ARG A 85 10.89 -3.77 0.88
CA ARG A 85 10.83 -5.08 0.23
C ARG A 85 9.47 -5.67 0.49
N TYR A 86 8.94 -6.32 -0.52
CA TYR A 86 7.66 -6.98 -0.41
C TYR A 86 7.70 -8.39 -0.97
N THR A 87 6.81 -9.22 -0.44
CA THR A 87 6.48 -10.52 -1.01
C THR A 87 4.98 -10.65 -1.16
N LEU A 88 4.56 -11.31 -2.24
CA LEU A 88 3.18 -11.69 -2.48
C LEU A 88 3.02 -13.19 -2.30
N GLY A 89 2.00 -13.61 -1.57
CA GLY A 89 1.76 -15.03 -1.34
C GLY A 89 0.70 -15.31 -0.28
N PRO A 90 0.48 -16.60 0.05
CA PRO A 90 -0.42 -16.98 1.12
C PRO A 90 0.13 -16.53 2.48
N ALA A 91 -0.70 -15.86 3.28
CA ALA A 91 -0.46 -15.61 4.69
C ALA A 91 -1.69 -16.03 5.50
N VAL A 92 -1.48 -16.60 6.68
CA VAL A 92 -2.55 -17.07 7.56
C VAL A 92 -2.66 -16.11 8.73
N PRO A 93 -3.74 -15.30 8.81
CA PRO A 93 -3.93 -14.47 9.98
C PRO A 93 -4.25 -15.29 11.23
N ALA A 94 -3.71 -14.84 12.37
CA ALA A 94 -3.64 -15.64 13.60
C ALA A 94 -5.01 -16.09 14.13
N HIS A 95 -6.07 -15.32 13.87
CA HIS A 95 -7.41 -15.55 14.40
C HIS A 95 -8.39 -16.19 13.41
N THR A 96 -8.07 -16.24 12.11
CA THR A 96 -8.97 -16.86 11.12
C THR A 96 -8.58 -18.30 10.80
N GLY A 97 -7.29 -18.63 10.87
CA GLY A 97 -6.78 -19.95 10.48
C GLY A 97 -6.89 -20.26 8.97
N GLN A 98 -7.37 -19.31 8.16
CA GLN A 98 -7.54 -19.44 6.72
C GLN A 98 -6.47 -18.62 5.98
N ALA A 99 -5.80 -19.24 5.00
CA ALA A 99 -4.84 -18.53 4.16
C ALA A 99 -5.53 -17.50 3.26
N LEU A 100 -5.02 -16.27 3.26
CA LEU A 100 -5.40 -15.17 2.39
C LEU A 100 -4.23 -14.84 1.46
N PHE A 101 -4.53 -14.34 0.25
CA PHE A 101 -3.50 -13.77 -0.60
C PHE A 101 -3.08 -12.41 -0.05
N ALA A 102 -1.81 -12.26 0.31
CA ALA A 102 -1.33 -11.14 1.08
C ALA A 102 -0.08 -10.49 0.48
N LEU A 103 0.01 -9.19 0.68
CA LEU A 103 1.18 -8.36 0.54
C LEU A 103 1.86 -8.26 1.91
N THR A 104 3.10 -8.72 1.99
CA THR A 104 3.91 -8.66 3.22
C THR A 104 5.14 -7.81 2.99
N PHE A 105 5.39 -6.86 3.89
CA PHE A 105 6.55 -5.98 3.88
C PHE A 105 7.58 -6.40 4.93
N ASP A 106 8.87 -6.15 4.64
CA ASP A 106 9.96 -6.40 5.59
C ASP A 106 9.93 -5.42 6.78
N GLU A 107 9.61 -4.16 6.51
CA GLU A 107 9.33 -3.12 7.50
C GLU A 107 7.89 -2.62 7.32
N SER A 108 7.32 -2.02 8.37
CA SER A 108 5.95 -1.51 8.28
C SER A 108 5.84 -0.42 7.22
N VAL A 109 4.78 -0.52 6.44
CA VAL A 109 4.26 0.54 5.58
C VAL A 109 2.98 0.97 6.23
N HIS A 110 2.73 2.27 6.43
CA HIS A 110 1.50 2.77 7.03
C HIS A 110 0.98 1.89 8.19
N PHE A 111 1.80 1.72 9.23
CA PHE A 111 1.53 0.95 10.46
C PHE A 111 1.42 -0.58 10.38
N ALA A 112 1.25 -1.17 9.19
CA ALA A 112 1.10 -2.62 9.06
C ALA A 112 2.25 -3.28 8.30
N HIS A 113 2.53 -4.53 8.64
CA HIS A 113 3.46 -5.39 7.89
C HIS A 113 2.75 -6.24 6.84
N GLN A 114 1.45 -6.46 6.97
CA GLN A 114 0.71 -7.40 6.15
C GLN A 114 -0.65 -6.84 5.77
N TYR A 115 -0.99 -6.99 4.49
CA TYR A 115 -2.26 -6.59 3.94
C TYR A 115 -2.85 -7.72 3.09
N ALA A 116 -4.13 -8.03 3.32
CA ALA A 116 -4.87 -9.01 2.55
C ALA A 116 -5.49 -8.35 1.32
N LYS A 117 -5.40 -9.01 0.18
CA LYS A 117 -6.05 -8.57 -1.04
C LYS A 117 -7.56 -8.52 -0.85
N GLN A 118 -8.17 -7.39 -1.18
CA GLN A 118 -9.62 -7.24 -1.25
C GLN A 118 -10.10 -7.55 -2.68
N GLY A 119 -11.26 -8.21 -2.78
CA GLY A 119 -11.82 -8.75 -4.03
C GLY A 119 -12.20 -7.71 -5.06
#